data_AF-A0A839XPM5-F1
#
_entry.id   AF-A0A839XPM5-F1
#
_cell.length_a   1.000
_cell.length_b   1.000
_cell.length_c   1.000
_cell.angle_alpha   90.00
_cell.angle_beta   90.00
_cell.angle_gamma   90.00
#
_symmetry.space_group_name_H-M   'P 1'
#
loop_
_entity.id
_entity.type
_entity.pdbx_description
1 polymer ?
#
loop_
_entity_poly.entity_id
_entity_poly.type
_entity_poly.pdbx_seq_one_letter_code
_entity_poly.pdbx_strand_id
1 'polypeptide(L)'
;MVSEWGDPATSVTAGFHGDFYLPVNGPGDGAPWRSLWRDEPFFSAEGKGTAKTFVDAWVEAADTIGDAGYTMMPIANHDSATRLNDGVRTPEEFPAAWTFLLTWPCVPTLYYGEEIGMRAVPGLPDVEGSDGRQNNRTPMQWDDGPNAGFSDASSTCRSIPTHSGRRWPRSGAIRGRCCTSCAG
;
A
#
# COMPACT_ATOMS: atom_id res chain seq x y z
N MET A 1 7.40 1.92 -19.66
CA MET A 1 8.32 1.54 -18.56
C MET A 1 8.07 2.48 -17.40
N VAL A 2 7.95 1.95 -16.18
CA VAL A 2 7.67 2.71 -14.95
C VAL A 2 8.94 2.74 -14.10
N SER A 3 9.26 3.88 -13.50
CA SER A 3 10.35 4.00 -12.51
C SER A 3 9.82 3.91 -11.07
N GLU A 4 10.74 3.82 -10.11
CA GLU A 4 10.45 3.92 -8.67
C GLU A 4 11.34 5.00 -8.03
N TRP A 5 11.44 6.16 -8.69
CA TRP A 5 12.30 7.25 -8.25
C TRP A 5 11.61 8.17 -7.22
N GLY A 6 10.28 8.12 -7.14
CA GLY A 6 9.51 8.96 -6.22
C GLY A 6 9.27 10.37 -6.76
N ASP A 7 9.68 10.65 -7.99
CA ASP A 7 9.67 11.98 -8.61
C ASP A 7 9.24 11.88 -10.08
N PRO A 8 7.92 11.85 -10.33
CA PRO A 8 7.38 11.77 -11.68
C PRO A 8 7.81 12.91 -12.60
N ALA A 9 8.00 14.13 -12.08
CA ALA A 9 8.42 15.28 -12.90
C ALA A 9 9.81 15.04 -13.48
N THR A 10 10.71 14.45 -12.70
CA THR A 10 12.07 14.11 -13.14
C THR A 10 12.08 12.87 -14.04
N SER A 11 11.48 11.77 -13.61
CA SER A 11 11.59 10.47 -14.28
C SER A 11 10.86 10.43 -15.62
N VAL A 12 9.68 11.02 -15.73
CA VAL A 12 8.94 11.03 -17.01
C VAL A 12 9.67 11.89 -18.04
N THR A 13 10.22 13.04 -17.63
CA THR A 13 11.06 13.89 -18.50
C THR A 13 12.35 13.17 -18.93
N ALA A 14 12.84 12.21 -18.13
CA ALA A 14 13.95 11.33 -18.47
C ALA A 14 13.57 10.15 -19.41
N GLY A 15 12.31 10.05 -19.83
CA GLY A 15 11.84 9.06 -20.81
C GLY A 15 11.09 7.85 -20.22
N PHE A 16 10.80 7.85 -18.92
CA PHE A 16 9.88 6.87 -18.34
C PHE A 16 8.42 7.22 -18.68
N HIS A 17 7.55 6.22 -18.72
CA HIS A 17 6.11 6.42 -18.99
C HIS A 17 5.33 6.79 -17.73
N GLY A 18 5.95 6.66 -16.56
CA GLY A 18 5.37 7.04 -15.29
C GLY A 18 6.24 6.66 -14.10
N ASP A 19 5.87 7.19 -12.94
CA ASP A 19 6.56 7.01 -11.67
C ASP A 19 5.59 7.20 -10.51
N PHE A 20 6.02 6.77 -9.33
CA PHE A 20 5.20 6.79 -8.14
C PHE A 20 5.45 8.05 -7.30
N TYR A 21 4.44 8.51 -6.59
CA TYR A 21 4.67 9.20 -5.31
C TYR A 21 4.93 8.15 -4.24
N LEU A 22 6.16 8.12 -3.71
CA LEU A 22 6.59 7.15 -2.71
C LEU A 22 6.74 7.79 -1.33
N PRO A 23 6.71 6.98 -0.25
CA PRO A 23 6.99 7.43 1.11
C PRO A 23 8.45 7.84 1.33
N VAL A 24 9.32 7.75 0.33
CA VAL A 24 10.75 8.10 0.35
C VAL A 24 11.13 8.61 -1.04
N ASN A 25 12.24 9.34 -1.14
CA ASN A 25 12.73 9.95 -2.37
C ASN A 25 11.79 11.03 -2.93
N GLY A 26 12.23 11.71 -3.98
CA GLY A 26 11.47 12.80 -4.61
C GLY A 26 11.25 14.02 -3.70
N PRO A 27 10.23 14.85 -3.99
CA PRO A 27 10.02 16.12 -3.31
C PRO A 27 9.92 15.98 -1.78
N GLY A 28 10.82 16.64 -1.06
CA GLY A 28 10.85 16.61 0.40
C GLY A 28 11.02 15.22 1.00
N ASP A 29 11.70 14.30 0.29
CA ASP A 29 11.83 12.88 0.68
C ASP A 29 10.47 12.20 0.89
N GLY A 30 9.60 12.26 -0.12
CA GLY A 30 8.29 11.62 -0.11
C GLY A 30 7.22 12.41 0.65
N ALA A 31 7.44 13.71 0.87
CA ALA A 31 6.50 14.58 1.56
C ALA A 31 5.07 14.58 0.93
N PRO A 32 4.90 14.55 -0.41
CA PRO A 32 3.57 14.45 -1.03
C PRO A 32 2.80 13.21 -0.56
N TRP A 33 3.43 12.04 -0.60
CA TRP A 33 2.84 10.78 -0.14
C TRP A 33 2.59 10.82 1.37
N ARG A 34 3.58 11.25 2.16
CA ARG A 34 3.52 11.26 3.63
C ARG A 34 2.40 12.15 4.16
N SER A 35 2.16 13.30 3.53
CA SER A 35 1.10 14.25 3.91
C SER A 35 -0.32 13.69 3.73
N LEU A 36 -0.51 12.76 2.79
CA LEU A 36 -1.80 12.08 2.64
C LEU A 36 -1.95 10.90 3.59
N TRP A 37 -0.87 10.13 3.80
CA TRP A 37 -0.98 8.77 4.30
C TRP A 37 -0.23 8.47 5.60
N ARG A 38 0.58 9.38 6.17
CA ARG A 38 1.37 9.01 7.35
C ARG A 38 1.64 10.13 8.35
N ASP A 39 2.18 11.25 7.89
CA ASP A 39 2.72 12.30 8.76
C ASP A 39 1.65 13.38 8.91
N GLU A 40 0.88 13.34 10.01
CA GLU A 40 -0.38 14.10 10.19
C GLU A 40 -1.28 13.99 8.95
N PRO A 41 -1.77 12.77 8.64
CA PRO A 41 -2.36 12.48 7.33
C PRO A 41 -3.67 13.24 7.13
N PHE A 42 -3.84 13.78 5.92
CA PHE A 42 -5.03 14.54 5.53
C PHE A 42 -6.36 13.80 5.79
N PHE A 43 -6.40 12.48 5.57
CA PHE A 43 -7.59 11.67 5.77
C PHE A 43 -7.83 11.21 7.21
N SER A 44 -7.05 11.68 8.18
CA SER A 44 -7.31 11.36 9.58
C SER A 44 -8.52 12.13 10.11
N ALA A 45 -9.34 11.45 10.90
CA ALA A 45 -10.42 11.97 11.72
C ALA A 45 -9.95 13.05 12.71
N GLU A 46 -8.65 13.12 13.05
CA GLU A 46 -8.10 14.23 13.84
C GLU A 46 -8.16 15.57 13.12
N GLY A 47 -8.22 15.58 11.77
CA GLY A 47 -8.40 16.80 10.98
C GLY A 47 -7.24 17.80 11.04
N LYS A 48 -6.04 17.36 11.43
CA LYS A 48 -4.83 18.22 11.51
C LYS A 48 -4.05 18.30 10.21
N GLY A 49 -4.23 17.30 9.33
CA GLY A 49 -3.46 17.18 8.10
C GLY A 49 -3.85 18.17 7.01
N THR A 50 -2.99 18.28 5.99
CA THR A 50 -3.20 19.15 4.84
C THR A 50 -2.98 18.42 3.53
N ALA A 51 -3.86 18.64 2.55
CA ALA A 51 -3.67 18.17 1.19
C ALA A 51 -2.72 19.07 0.37
N LYS A 52 -2.37 20.27 0.88
CA LYS A 52 -1.62 21.28 0.11
C LYS A 52 -0.26 20.76 -0.38
N THR A 53 0.49 20.08 0.48
CA THR A 53 1.81 19.53 0.11
C THR A 53 1.72 18.58 -1.07
N PHE A 54 0.70 17.70 -1.07
CA PHE A 54 0.45 16.81 -2.19
C PHE A 54 -0.04 17.56 -3.43
N VAL A 55 -1.02 18.47 -3.28
CA VAL A 55 -1.61 19.20 -4.42
C VAL A 55 -0.59 20.08 -5.12
N ASP A 56 0.28 20.77 -4.39
CA ASP A 56 1.34 21.59 -4.98
C ASP A 56 2.30 20.73 -5.82
N ALA A 57 2.77 19.62 -5.26
CA ALA A 57 3.66 18.68 -5.95
C ALA A 57 2.96 18.00 -7.15
N TRP A 58 1.66 17.73 -7.03
CA TRP A 58 0.84 17.17 -8.10
C TRP A 58 0.73 18.14 -9.28
N VAL A 59 0.40 19.41 -9.00
CA VAL A 59 0.26 20.45 -10.03
C VAL A 59 1.59 20.66 -10.75
N GLU A 60 2.69 20.76 -10.00
CA GLU A 60 4.03 20.89 -10.58
C GLU A 60 4.39 19.70 -11.50
N ALA A 61 4.14 18.47 -11.05
CA ALA A 61 4.38 17.28 -11.85
C ALA A 61 3.46 17.23 -13.08
N ALA A 62 2.17 17.51 -12.92
CA ALA A 62 1.21 17.50 -14.02
C ALA A 62 1.56 18.55 -15.10
N ASP A 63 1.96 19.75 -14.69
CA ASP A 63 2.38 20.82 -15.60
C ASP A 63 3.69 20.47 -16.33
N THR A 64 4.63 19.81 -15.63
CA THR A 64 5.92 19.40 -16.21
C THR A 64 5.76 18.23 -17.18
N ILE A 65 4.95 17.24 -16.82
CA ILE A 65 4.76 16.00 -17.57
C ILE A 65 3.85 16.21 -18.79
N GLY A 66 2.78 17.00 -18.63
CA GLY A 66 1.73 17.12 -19.64
C GLY A 66 1.19 15.75 -20.06
N ASP A 67 1.14 15.50 -21.37
CA ASP A 67 0.66 14.23 -21.94
C ASP A 67 1.77 13.17 -22.11
N ALA A 68 3.00 13.43 -21.64
CA ALA A 68 4.14 12.56 -21.88
C ALA A 68 4.15 11.27 -21.04
N GLY A 69 3.41 11.24 -19.93
CA GLY A 69 3.37 10.08 -19.04
C GLY A 69 2.40 10.24 -17.88
N TYR A 70 2.53 9.38 -16.88
CA TYR A 70 1.57 9.26 -15.79
C TYR A 70 2.22 9.32 -14.41
N THR A 71 1.51 9.92 -13.48
CA THR A 71 1.78 9.83 -12.05
C THR A 71 1.02 8.64 -11.46
N MET A 72 1.69 7.87 -10.62
CA MET A 72 1.14 6.69 -9.96
C MET A 72 1.11 6.93 -8.46
N MET A 73 0.06 6.48 -7.79
CA MET A 73 -0.09 6.68 -6.35
C MET A 73 -0.42 5.36 -5.66
N PRO A 74 0.52 4.78 -4.90
CA PRO A 74 0.24 3.68 -4.00
C PRO A 74 -0.22 4.20 -2.63
N ILE A 75 -1.13 3.48 -1.96
CA ILE A 75 -1.35 3.67 -0.52
C ILE A 75 -0.36 2.82 0.29
N ALA A 76 -0.03 1.61 -0.18
CA ALA A 76 0.93 0.75 0.50
C ALA A 76 1.85 0.04 -0.50
N ASN A 77 2.93 -0.56 0.01
CA ASN A 77 3.80 -1.44 -0.73
C ASN A 77 4.49 -2.43 0.22
N HIS A 78 5.40 -3.23 -0.35
CA HIS A 78 6.15 -4.25 0.37
C HIS A 78 7.38 -3.70 1.12
N ASP A 79 7.70 -2.42 0.99
CA ASP A 79 8.85 -1.79 1.62
C ASP A 79 8.37 -0.78 2.68
N SER A 80 8.37 0.50 2.34
CA SER A 80 8.27 1.62 3.26
C SER A 80 6.88 2.26 3.34
N ALA A 81 5.95 1.89 2.45
CA ALA A 81 4.58 2.38 2.47
C ALA A 81 3.71 1.39 3.26
N THR A 82 3.45 1.71 4.53
CA THR A 82 2.63 0.86 5.41
C THR A 82 1.19 0.79 4.95
N ARG A 83 0.57 -0.39 5.10
CA ARG A 83 -0.86 -0.60 4.81
C ARG A 83 -1.72 0.47 5.49
N LEU A 84 -2.75 0.96 4.80
CA LEU A 84 -3.71 1.92 5.36
C LEU A 84 -4.30 1.45 6.69
N ASN A 85 -4.62 0.16 6.77
CA ASN A 85 -4.98 -0.50 8.02
C ASN A 85 -3.70 -0.83 8.81
N ASP A 86 -3.14 0.17 9.47
CA ASP A 86 -1.95 0.06 10.32
C ASP A 86 -2.30 -0.20 11.80
N GLY A 87 -3.59 -0.15 12.13
CA GLY A 87 -4.08 -0.30 13.49
C GLY A 87 -4.10 0.97 14.33
N VAL A 88 -3.70 2.11 13.74
CA VAL A 88 -3.88 3.45 14.32
C VAL A 88 -5.19 4.04 13.80
N ARG A 89 -5.46 3.88 12.50
CA ARG A 89 -6.66 4.41 11.85
C ARG A 89 -7.94 3.74 12.27
N THR A 90 -9.01 4.52 12.35
CA THR A 90 -10.35 3.98 12.51
C THR A 90 -10.92 3.58 11.15
N PRO A 91 -11.79 2.57 11.10
CA PRO A 91 -12.28 2.10 9.82
C PRO A 91 -13.13 3.10 9.02
N GLU A 92 -13.66 4.13 9.67
CA GLU A 92 -14.39 5.23 9.05
C GLU A 92 -13.48 6.15 8.21
N GLU A 93 -12.17 6.14 8.45
CA GLU A 93 -11.19 6.92 7.68
C GLU A 93 -10.86 6.27 6.32
N PHE A 94 -11.09 4.96 6.17
CA PHE A 94 -10.71 4.22 4.95
C PHE A 94 -11.52 4.62 3.70
N PRO A 95 -12.86 4.78 3.74
CA PRO A 95 -13.64 5.10 2.55
C PRO A 95 -13.22 6.42 1.89
N ALA A 96 -12.85 7.44 2.68
CA ALA A 96 -12.41 8.73 2.15
C ALA A 96 -11.08 8.60 1.39
N ALA A 97 -10.09 7.92 1.99
CA ALA A 97 -8.80 7.62 1.36
C ALA A 97 -8.96 6.82 0.05
N TRP A 98 -9.81 5.79 0.06
CA TRP A 98 -10.09 4.99 -1.14
C TRP A 98 -10.83 5.76 -2.22
N THR A 99 -11.84 6.54 -1.84
CA THR A 99 -12.60 7.38 -2.78
C THR A 99 -11.66 8.35 -3.47
N PHE A 100 -10.79 9.02 -2.70
CA PHE A 100 -9.77 9.90 -3.26
C PHE A 100 -8.86 9.16 -4.24
N LEU A 101 -8.21 8.06 -3.83
CA LEU A 101 -7.29 7.31 -4.71
C LEU A 101 -7.96 6.90 -6.04
N LEU A 102 -9.19 6.40 -5.98
CA LEU A 102 -9.90 5.85 -7.14
C LEU A 102 -10.51 6.91 -8.05
N THR A 103 -10.63 8.16 -7.59
CA THR A 103 -11.22 9.27 -8.35
C THR A 103 -10.22 10.37 -8.73
N TRP A 104 -9.06 10.40 -8.10
CA TRP A 104 -7.99 11.35 -8.42
C TRP A 104 -7.42 11.04 -9.81
N PRO A 105 -7.04 12.04 -10.64
CA PRO A 105 -6.58 11.84 -12.01
C PRO A 105 -5.14 11.28 -12.11
N CYS A 106 -4.85 10.22 -11.37
CA CYS A 106 -3.61 9.45 -11.39
C CYS A 106 -3.88 8.01 -11.81
N VAL A 107 -2.83 7.21 -11.97
CA VAL A 107 -2.96 5.76 -12.06
C VAL A 107 -2.97 5.18 -10.63
N PRO A 108 -4.13 4.73 -10.11
CA PRO A 108 -4.20 4.17 -8.76
C PRO A 108 -3.42 2.86 -8.71
N THR A 109 -2.56 2.70 -7.70
CA THR A 109 -1.79 1.49 -7.48
C THR A 109 -2.20 0.85 -6.17
N LEU A 110 -2.66 -0.41 -6.22
CA LEU A 110 -3.13 -1.15 -5.05
C LEU A 110 -2.09 -2.22 -4.68
N TYR A 111 -1.77 -2.31 -3.39
CA TYR A 111 -1.00 -3.43 -2.85
C TYR A 111 -1.93 -4.55 -2.41
N TYR A 112 -1.54 -5.81 -2.67
CA TYR A 112 -2.41 -6.94 -2.40
C TYR A 112 -2.88 -6.97 -0.94
N GLY A 113 -4.14 -7.31 -0.74
CA GLY A 113 -4.75 -7.35 0.58
C GLY A 113 -5.34 -6.01 1.03
N GLU A 114 -5.00 -4.89 0.39
CA GLU A 114 -5.66 -3.61 0.71
C GLU A 114 -7.16 -3.66 0.40
N GLU A 115 -7.55 -4.38 -0.65
CA GLU A 115 -8.94 -4.57 -1.09
C GLU A 115 -9.81 -5.35 -0.09
N ILE A 116 -9.20 -6.14 0.79
CA ILE A 116 -9.86 -6.82 1.91
C ILE A 116 -9.53 -6.19 3.28
N GLY A 117 -8.79 -5.08 3.27
CA GLY A 117 -8.37 -4.37 4.46
C GLY A 117 -7.37 -5.14 5.34
N MET A 118 -6.44 -5.91 4.74
CA MET A 118 -5.37 -6.56 5.48
C MET A 118 -4.61 -5.55 6.34
N ARG A 119 -4.33 -5.96 7.58
CA ARG A 119 -3.68 -5.12 8.59
C ARG A 119 -2.16 -5.27 8.54
N ALA A 120 -1.42 -4.18 8.68
CA ALA A 120 0.01 -4.23 8.97
C ALA A 120 0.24 -4.80 10.38
N VAL A 121 1.14 -5.77 10.51
CA VAL A 121 1.35 -6.49 11.77
C VAL A 121 2.67 -6.07 12.39
N PRO A 122 2.67 -5.21 13.42
CA PRO A 122 3.91 -4.76 14.07
C PRO A 122 4.52 -5.88 14.93
N GLY A 123 5.82 -5.77 15.19
CA GLY A 123 6.52 -6.64 16.13
C GLY A 123 6.75 -8.07 15.65
N LEU A 124 6.61 -8.33 14.34
CA LEU A 124 6.99 -9.61 13.77
C LEU A 124 8.52 -9.78 13.83
N PRO A 125 9.01 -11.01 14.09
CA PRO A 125 10.44 -11.29 14.02
C PRO A 125 11.01 -10.85 12.67
N ASP A 126 12.22 -10.28 12.70
CA ASP A 126 12.93 -10.01 11.47
C ASP A 126 13.29 -11.33 10.79
N VAL A 127 13.00 -11.42 9.49
CA VAL A 127 13.32 -12.59 8.68
C VAL A 127 13.96 -12.13 7.39
N GLU A 128 15.05 -12.80 7.01
CA GLU A 128 15.73 -12.55 5.74
C GLU A 128 16.18 -11.07 5.55
N GLY A 129 16.48 -10.36 6.64
CA GLY A 129 16.88 -8.95 6.60
C GLY A 129 15.74 -8.01 6.18
N SER A 130 14.52 -8.34 6.59
CA SER A 130 13.32 -7.57 6.29
C SER A 130 13.32 -6.16 6.90
N ASP A 131 14.02 -5.93 8.01
CA ASP A 131 14.20 -4.63 8.66
C ASP A 131 12.89 -3.84 8.87
N GLY A 132 11.90 -4.51 9.46
CA GLY A 132 10.57 -3.95 9.72
C GLY A 132 9.58 -4.05 8.55
N ARG A 133 10.04 -4.34 7.33
CA ARG A 133 9.19 -4.48 6.13
C ARG A 133 8.30 -5.72 6.16
N GLN A 134 8.67 -6.74 6.94
CA GLN A 134 7.86 -7.94 7.17
C GLN A 134 6.45 -7.63 7.68
N ASN A 135 6.26 -6.48 8.34
CA ASN A 135 4.97 -6.03 8.86
C ASN A 135 3.91 -5.88 7.75
N ASN A 136 4.34 -5.59 6.51
CA ASN A 136 3.47 -5.46 5.33
C ASN A 136 3.49 -6.70 4.41
N ARG A 137 4.31 -7.71 4.71
CA ARG A 137 4.55 -8.90 3.87
C ARG A 137 3.88 -10.16 4.42
N THR A 138 2.91 -10.01 5.32
CA THR A 138 2.14 -11.15 5.83
C THR A 138 1.38 -11.83 4.69
N PRO A 139 1.31 -13.17 4.66
CA PRO A 139 0.63 -13.88 3.59
C PRO A 139 -0.82 -13.45 3.38
N MET A 140 -1.26 -13.45 2.11
CA MET A 140 -2.63 -13.10 1.73
C MET A 140 -3.65 -13.98 2.46
N GLN A 141 -4.73 -13.36 2.92
CA GLN A 141 -5.83 -14.08 3.55
C GLN A 141 -6.83 -14.47 2.45
N TRP A 142 -6.96 -15.74 2.09
CA TRP A 142 -7.91 -16.21 1.08
C TRP A 142 -9.23 -16.68 1.67
N ASP A 143 -9.19 -17.46 2.74
CA ASP A 143 -10.37 -17.98 3.44
C ASP A 143 -10.17 -18.03 4.96
N ASP A 144 -11.09 -18.69 5.67
CA ASP A 144 -11.09 -18.87 7.12
C ASP A 144 -10.43 -20.19 7.57
N GLY A 145 -9.81 -20.92 6.64
CA GLY A 145 -9.12 -22.18 6.91
C GLY A 145 -7.76 -21.98 7.59
N PRO A 146 -7.03 -23.08 7.86
CA PRO A 146 -5.66 -23.01 8.36
C PRO A 146 -4.82 -22.05 7.51
N ASN A 147 -4.07 -21.16 8.18
CA ASN A 147 -3.19 -20.18 7.53
C ASN A 147 -3.92 -19.25 6.55
N ALA A 148 -5.23 -19.03 6.78
CA ALA A 148 -6.12 -18.28 5.92
C ALA A 148 -6.13 -18.76 4.46
N GLY A 149 -5.91 -20.06 4.22
CA GLY A 149 -5.90 -20.65 2.88
C GLY A 149 -4.66 -20.33 2.04
N PHE A 150 -3.61 -19.72 2.63
CA PHE A 150 -2.36 -19.45 1.92
C PHE A 150 -1.52 -20.71 1.69
N SER A 151 -1.53 -21.64 2.64
CA SER A 151 -0.71 -22.85 2.61
C SER A 151 -1.29 -23.92 3.53
N ASP A 152 -1.16 -25.18 3.13
CA ASP A 152 -1.48 -26.33 3.98
C ASP A 152 -0.32 -26.74 4.90
N ALA A 153 0.87 -26.14 4.73
CA ALA A 153 2.03 -26.45 5.57
C ALA A 153 1.81 -26.05 7.04
N SER A 154 2.51 -26.74 7.95
CA SER A 154 2.48 -26.38 9.37
C SER A 154 2.96 -24.95 9.58
N SER A 155 2.42 -24.29 10.62
CA SER A 155 2.75 -22.89 10.92
C SER A 155 4.22 -22.67 11.28
N THR A 156 4.91 -23.72 11.72
CA THR A 156 6.32 -23.73 12.08
C THR A 156 7.28 -23.70 10.89
N CYS A 157 6.81 -23.99 9.67
CA CYS A 157 7.65 -24.03 8.47
C CYS A 157 7.66 -22.73 7.67
N ARG A 158 7.14 -21.63 8.23
CA ARG A 158 7.01 -20.35 7.52
C ARG A 158 7.94 -19.28 8.07
N SER A 159 8.54 -18.50 7.16
CA SER A 159 9.31 -17.31 7.51
C SER A 159 8.43 -16.23 8.14
N ILE A 160 7.21 -15.97 7.62
CA ILE A 160 6.28 -14.95 8.16
C ILE A 160 4.93 -15.59 8.54
N PRO A 161 4.41 -15.36 9.76
CA PRO A 161 3.09 -15.83 10.17
C PRO A 161 1.95 -15.19 9.37
N THR A 162 0.92 -15.97 9.04
CA THR A 162 -0.36 -15.42 8.56
C THR A 162 -1.08 -14.76 9.70
N HIS A 163 -1.51 -13.51 9.50
CA HIS A 163 -2.35 -12.82 10.48
C HIS A 163 -3.81 -13.23 10.32
N SER A 164 -4.50 -13.56 11.41
CA SER A 164 -5.93 -13.92 11.41
C SER A 164 -6.86 -12.72 11.65
N GLY A 165 -6.42 -11.50 11.32
CA GLY A 165 -7.19 -10.27 11.52
C GLY A 165 -8.47 -10.21 10.69
N ARG A 166 -9.50 -9.55 11.22
CA ARG A 166 -10.80 -9.41 10.54
C ARG A 166 -10.66 -8.59 9.24
N ARG A 167 -11.28 -9.08 8.17
CA ARG A 167 -11.44 -8.40 6.88
C ARG A 167 -12.45 -7.26 6.96
N TRP A 168 -12.22 -6.17 6.23
CA TRP A 168 -13.09 -4.99 6.16
C TRP A 168 -13.74 -4.85 4.77
N PRO A 169 -15.07 -4.64 4.60
CA PRO A 169 -16.23 -5.21 5.30
C PRO A 169 -17.08 -6.18 4.42
N ARG A 170 -17.67 -7.20 5.07
CA ARG A 170 -18.85 -8.04 4.71
C ARG A 170 -19.06 -8.57 3.26
N SER A 171 -18.03 -8.82 2.47
CA SER A 171 -18.15 -9.71 1.30
C SER A 171 -17.75 -11.13 1.71
N GLY A 172 -18.61 -12.10 1.41
CA GLY A 172 -18.38 -13.52 1.73
C GLY A 172 -17.04 -14.03 1.17
N ALA A 173 -16.49 -15.05 1.82
CA ALA A 173 -15.19 -15.64 1.50
C ALA A 173 -14.95 -15.73 -0.02
N ILE A 174 -13.89 -15.07 -0.51
CA ILE A 174 -13.42 -15.18 -1.89
C ILE A 174 -12.76 -16.56 -2.00
N ARG A 175 -13.54 -17.58 -2.36
CA ARG A 175 -13.02 -18.95 -2.56
C ARG A 175 -12.26 -19.03 -3.88
N GLY A 176 -10.97 -18.75 -3.85
CA GLY A 176 -10.03 -19.18 -4.89
C GLY A 176 -9.65 -20.65 -4.66
N ARG A 177 -9.75 -21.51 -5.69
CA ARG A 177 -9.15 -22.85 -5.66
C ARG A 177 -7.67 -22.70 -5.97
N CYS A 178 -6.77 -23.13 -5.08
CA CYS A 178 -5.35 -23.24 -5.40
C CYS A 178 -4.79 -24.62 -5.01
N CYS A 179 -3.74 -25.02 -5.74
CA CYS A 179 -3.24 -26.37 -5.95
C CYS A 179 -2.78 -27.12 -4.70
N THR A 180 -3.31 -28.34 -4.55
CA THR A 180 -2.82 -29.39 -3.66
C THR A 180 -1.61 -30.10 -4.27
N SER A 181 -0.41 -29.63 -3.99
CA SER A 181 0.79 -30.48 -4.15
C SER A 181 1.90 -30.05 -3.19
N CYS A 182 1.87 -30.61 -1.98
CA CYS A 182 3.04 -30.88 -1.14
C CYS A 182 2.58 -31.74 0.05
N ALA A 183 2.30 -33.02 -0.22
CA ALA A 183 2.23 -34.05 0.80
C ALA A 183 3.14 -35.19 0.33
N GLY A 184 4.35 -35.21 0.89
CA GLY A 184 5.35 -36.26 0.76
C GLY A 184 6.11 -36.34 2.06
#